data_AF-A0A1J8P7R5-F1
#
_entry.id   AF-A0A1J8P7R5-F1
#
_cell.length_a   1.000
_cell.length_b   1.000
_cell.length_c   1.000
_cell.angle_alpha   90.00
_cell.angle_beta   90.00
_cell.angle_gamma   90.00
#
_symmetry.space_group_name_H-M   'P 1'
#
loop_
_entity.id
_entity.type
_entity.pdbx_description
1 polymer ?
#
loop_
_entity_poly.entity_id
_entity_poly.type
_entity_poly.pdbx_seq_one_letter_code
_entity_poly.pdbx_strand_id
1 'polypeptide(L)'
;MQNNLDDPIYIINLSAIPRLASISHVIDNFSSLHYQYAESRLHFEWYSKLWVSLKYLTITSSINGYKLGKIATNAFISKLQAIFYFLPAQESTELLERTWNSLIIWDIESTKRLGNLIDKNKPIYFISNTNPLNIERIIGFFNQYSNIAWELPKEQTEAKPLKIANNFFLCPSYLFKEGTPSLISTLKNSLLAQGKNLETLLLVSQFQRDLGKAKELGIKWQSADSFFNNFVPNQQLSFQPLNGQTMTTSTIPVPLLLNNLAMNSRQNFFGVENERESIQNHSEKTPLLRQ
;
A
#
# COMPACT_ATOMS: atom_id res chain seq x y z
N MET A 1 3.23 -21.69 -41.43
CA MET A 1 4.12 -21.20 -40.35
C MET A 1 3.21 -20.81 -39.19
N GLN A 2 3.12 -21.67 -38.18
CA GLN A 2 2.35 -21.38 -36.97
C GLN A 2 3.11 -20.29 -36.21
N ASN A 3 2.52 -19.11 -36.09
CA ASN A 3 3.01 -18.09 -35.16
C ASN A 3 2.92 -18.71 -33.76
N ASN A 4 4.04 -19.16 -33.20
CA ASN A 4 4.18 -19.31 -31.76
C ASN A 4 4.05 -17.89 -31.19
N LEU A 5 2.82 -17.44 -30.95
CA LEU A 5 2.58 -16.35 -30.02
C LEU A 5 2.97 -16.90 -28.67
N ASP A 6 4.21 -16.61 -28.27
CA ASP A 6 4.68 -16.82 -26.91
C ASP A 6 3.62 -16.32 -25.92
N ASP A 7 3.38 -17.13 -24.91
CA ASP A 7 2.44 -16.84 -23.84
C ASP A 7 2.73 -15.48 -23.18
N PRO A 8 1.71 -14.68 -22.86
CA PRO A 8 1.91 -13.37 -22.25
C PRO A 8 2.59 -13.52 -20.88
N ILE A 9 3.56 -12.64 -20.62
CA ILE A 9 4.22 -12.50 -19.32
C ILE A 9 3.68 -11.23 -18.67
N TYR A 10 3.15 -11.38 -17.47
CA TYR A 10 2.55 -10.27 -16.75
C TYR A 10 3.55 -9.67 -15.76
N ILE A 11 3.74 -8.36 -15.84
CA ILE A 11 4.51 -7.57 -14.86
C ILE A 11 3.48 -6.77 -14.06
N ILE A 12 3.16 -7.21 -12.85
CA ILE A 12 2.08 -6.65 -12.05
C ILE A 12 2.69 -5.83 -10.91
N ASN A 13 2.26 -4.58 -10.72
CA ASN A 13 2.58 -3.88 -9.48
C ASN A 13 1.87 -4.58 -8.31
N LEU A 14 2.63 -5.07 -7.33
CA LEU A 14 2.10 -5.89 -6.24
C LEU A 14 0.95 -5.19 -5.49
N SER A 15 1.03 -3.87 -5.32
CA SER A 15 -0.02 -3.11 -4.63
C SER A 15 -1.28 -2.90 -5.45
N ALA A 16 -1.34 -3.42 -6.67
CA ALA A 16 -2.57 -3.54 -7.42
C ALA A 16 -3.46 -4.68 -6.87
N ILE A 17 -2.94 -5.59 -6.03
CA ILE A 17 -3.73 -6.67 -5.44
C ILE A 17 -4.44 -6.20 -4.16
N PRO A 18 -3.75 -5.91 -3.04
CA PRO A 18 -4.41 -5.40 -1.85
C PRO A 18 -4.84 -3.94 -2.06
N ARG A 19 -5.89 -3.52 -1.34
CA ARG A 19 -6.21 -2.11 -1.23
C ARG A 19 -5.18 -1.43 -0.33
N LEU A 20 -4.61 -0.32 -0.79
CA LEU A 20 -3.73 0.50 0.04
C LEU A 20 -4.54 1.53 0.83
N ALA A 21 -4.31 1.59 2.14
CA ALA A 21 -4.81 2.67 2.97
C ALA A 21 -4.05 3.98 2.67
N SER A 22 -4.63 5.10 3.06
CA SER A 22 -3.92 6.38 3.01
C SER A 22 -2.83 6.44 4.08
N ILE A 23 -1.81 7.28 3.88
CA ILE A 23 -0.80 7.55 4.91
C ILE A 23 -1.48 8.11 6.18
N SER A 24 -2.56 8.89 6.04
CA SER A 24 -3.33 9.37 7.20
C SER A 24 -3.85 8.21 8.04
N HIS A 25 -4.33 7.12 7.43
CA HIS A 25 -4.80 5.97 8.18
C HIS A 25 -3.69 5.31 9.01
N VAL A 26 -2.48 5.20 8.45
CA VAL A 26 -1.31 4.69 9.18
C VAL A 26 -0.94 5.63 10.33
N ILE A 27 -0.95 6.94 10.09
CA ILE A 27 -0.74 7.97 11.13
C ILE A 27 -1.79 7.81 12.24
N ASP A 28 -3.07 7.68 11.89
CA ASP A 28 -4.17 7.55 12.86
C ASP A 28 -4.01 6.29 13.74
N ASN A 29 -3.54 5.18 13.18
CA ASN A 29 -3.25 3.97 13.97
C ASN A 29 -2.05 4.16 14.90
N PHE A 30 -0.97 4.81 14.46
CA PHE A 30 0.13 5.18 15.34
C PHE A 30 -0.29 6.19 16.41
N SER A 31 -1.20 7.13 16.08
CA SER A 31 -1.76 8.07 17.04
C SER A 31 -2.61 7.39 18.10
N SER A 32 -3.30 6.32 17.73
CA SER A 32 -4.04 5.48 18.67
C SER A 32 -3.09 4.79 19.66
N LEU A 33 -1.94 4.27 19.19
CA LEU A 33 -0.89 3.75 20.08
C LEU A 33 -0.34 4.83 21.02
N HIS A 34 -0.02 6.01 20.50
CA HIS A 34 0.45 7.11 21.34
C HIS A 34 -0.60 7.50 22.38
N TYR A 35 -1.87 7.66 21.98
CA TYR A 35 -2.94 8.05 22.89
C TYR A 35 -3.17 7.04 24.02
N GLN A 36 -3.10 5.73 23.70
CA GLN A 36 -3.36 4.65 24.65
C GLN A 36 -2.22 4.44 25.65
N TYR A 37 -0.96 4.54 25.20
CA TYR A 37 0.19 4.11 26.00
C TYR A 37 1.08 5.25 26.49
N ALA A 38 1.04 6.44 25.86
CA ALA A 38 1.84 7.55 26.33
C ALA A 38 1.19 8.17 27.57
N GLU A 39 1.82 8.05 28.74
CA GLU A 39 1.46 8.80 29.95
C GLU A 39 1.79 10.29 29.77
N SER A 40 1.02 10.98 28.95
CA SER A 40 1.24 12.39 28.64
C SER A 40 0.31 13.27 29.48
N ARG A 41 0.81 14.37 30.06
CA ARG A 41 -0.08 15.34 30.75
C ARG A 41 -1.15 15.96 29.84
N LEU A 42 -1.00 15.81 28.52
CA LEU A 42 -1.91 16.29 27.48
C LEU A 42 -2.53 15.09 26.73
N HIS A 43 -3.36 14.31 27.43
CA HIS A 43 -4.10 13.17 26.87
C HIS A 43 -5.26 13.61 25.95
N PHE A 44 -4.93 14.19 24.80
CA PHE A 44 -5.90 14.52 23.76
C PHE A 44 -5.59 13.79 22.46
N GLU A 45 -6.64 13.35 21.76
CA GLU A 45 -6.51 12.66 20.46
C GLU A 45 -5.80 13.55 19.43
N TRP A 46 -6.15 14.84 19.37
CA TRP A 46 -5.52 15.80 18.47
C TRP A 46 -4.02 15.97 18.73
N TYR A 47 -3.60 15.91 20.01
CA TYR A 47 -2.20 16.02 20.40
C TYR A 47 -1.42 14.79 19.91
N SER A 48 -1.98 13.59 20.09
CA SER A 48 -1.39 12.34 19.60
C SER A 48 -1.23 12.34 18.08
N LYS A 49 -2.22 12.86 17.35
CA LYS A 49 -2.15 13.01 15.89
C LYS A 49 -1.06 13.98 15.45
N LEU A 50 -0.97 15.14 16.09
CA LEU A 50 0.08 16.12 15.82
C LEU A 50 1.47 15.55 16.12
N TRP A 51 1.65 14.93 17.29
CA TRP A 51 2.91 14.34 17.72
C TRP A 51 3.40 13.27 16.73
N VAL A 52 2.53 12.32 16.35
CA VAL A 52 2.88 11.27 15.39
C VAL A 52 3.18 11.85 14.02
N SER A 53 2.42 12.84 13.56
CA SER A 53 2.67 13.51 12.28
C SER A 53 4.06 14.16 12.25
N LEU A 54 4.46 14.83 13.34
CA LEU A 54 5.78 15.43 13.47
C LEU A 54 6.89 14.36 13.48
N LYS A 55 6.70 13.25 14.22
CA LYS A 55 7.67 12.14 14.23
C LYS A 55 7.79 11.46 12.87
N TYR A 56 6.68 11.31 12.14
CA TYR A 56 6.70 10.77 10.79
C TYR A 56 7.60 11.61 9.86
N LEU A 57 7.50 12.94 9.94
CA LEU A 57 8.37 13.83 9.16
C LEU A 57 9.84 13.61 9.48
N THR A 58 10.21 13.49 10.77
CA THR A 58 11.62 13.30 11.17
C THR A 58 12.21 11.95 10.76
N ILE A 59 11.39 10.91 10.59
CA ILE A 59 11.86 9.58 10.16
C ILE A 59 11.69 9.28 8.68
N THR A 60 11.21 10.23 7.87
CA THR A 60 10.97 10.02 6.42
C THR A 60 12.20 9.46 5.70
N SER A 61 13.41 9.94 6.04
CA SER A 61 14.66 9.41 5.49
C SER A 61 14.87 7.93 5.84
N SER A 62 14.56 7.53 7.07
CA SER A 62 14.65 6.12 7.50
C SER A 62 13.60 5.24 6.82
N ILE A 63 12.37 5.76 6.63
CA ILE A 63 11.32 5.05 5.88
C ILE A 63 11.76 4.80 4.44
N ASN A 64 12.31 5.81 3.76
CA ASN A 64 12.80 5.67 2.39
C ASN A 64 14.02 4.75 2.32
N GLY A 65 14.92 4.83 3.30
CA GLY A 65 16.04 3.90 3.44
C GLY A 65 15.57 2.45 3.60
N TYR A 66 14.53 2.22 4.40
CA TYR A 66 13.95 0.90 4.62
C TYR A 66 13.30 0.31 3.35
N LYS A 67 12.51 1.12 2.63
CA LYS A 67 11.90 0.72 1.33
C LYS A 67 12.93 0.35 0.25
N LEU A 68 14.14 0.91 0.33
CA LEU A 68 15.23 0.66 -0.62
C LEU A 68 16.28 -0.32 -0.08
N GLY A 69 16.02 -1.00 1.04
CA GLY A 69 16.93 -2.01 1.60
C GLY A 69 18.22 -1.44 2.18
N LYS A 70 18.28 -0.13 2.44
CA LYS A 70 19.43 0.53 3.11
C LYS A 70 19.40 0.36 4.63
N ILE A 71 18.25 -0.02 5.17
CA ILE A 71 18.02 -0.27 6.60
C ILE A 71 17.38 -1.66 6.71
N ALA A 72 17.87 -2.51 7.62
CA ALA A 72 17.28 -3.81 7.90
C ALA A 72 16.00 -3.68 8.73
N THR A 73 15.08 -4.65 8.66
CA THR A 73 13.81 -4.64 9.41
C THR A 73 14.03 -4.41 10.91
N ASN A 74 14.92 -5.16 11.56
CA ASN A 74 15.20 -5.01 13.00
C ASN A 74 15.68 -3.60 13.36
N ALA A 75 16.52 -3.00 12.51
CA ALA A 75 17.00 -1.63 12.71
C ALA A 75 15.88 -0.60 12.50
N PHE A 76 14.97 -0.83 11.55
CA PHE A 76 13.80 0.02 11.34
C PHE A 76 12.84 -0.07 12.54
N ILE A 77 12.52 -1.27 13.01
CA ILE A 77 11.71 -1.49 14.21
C ILE A 77 12.35 -0.85 15.45
N SER A 78 13.66 -1.00 15.64
CA SER A 78 14.38 -0.35 16.75
C SER A 78 14.22 1.17 16.74
N LYS A 79 14.23 1.80 15.55
CA LYS A 79 13.96 3.24 15.43
C LYS A 79 12.53 3.60 15.81
N LEU A 80 11.55 2.77 15.45
CA LEU A 80 10.16 2.96 15.87
C LEU A 80 10.02 2.78 17.39
N GLN A 81 10.65 1.77 17.98
CA GLN A 81 10.67 1.55 19.43
C GLN A 81 11.28 2.74 20.18
N ALA A 82 12.34 3.36 19.64
CA ALA A 82 12.91 4.57 20.25
C ALA A 82 11.94 5.78 20.22
N ILE A 83 11.04 5.84 19.24
CA ILE A 83 10.00 6.88 19.16
C ILE A 83 8.87 6.55 20.14
N PHE A 84 8.39 5.30 20.09
CA PHE A 84 7.33 4.77 20.93
C PHE A 84 7.90 4.07 22.17
N TYR A 85 8.84 4.72 22.86
CA TYR A 85 9.59 4.14 23.99
C TYR A 85 8.72 3.78 25.20
N PHE A 86 7.49 4.30 25.22
CA PHE A 86 6.48 4.06 26.25
C PHE A 86 5.67 2.76 26.01
N LEU A 87 5.87 2.06 24.88
CA LEU A 87 5.20 0.78 24.64
C LEU A 87 5.77 -0.32 25.55
N PRO A 88 4.95 -1.30 25.98
CA PRO A 88 5.42 -2.45 26.74
C PRO A 88 6.49 -3.22 25.97
N ALA A 89 7.61 -3.55 26.61
CA ALA A 89 8.76 -4.18 25.94
C ALA A 89 8.37 -5.50 25.25
N GLN A 90 7.53 -6.30 25.90
CA GLN A 90 7.09 -7.62 25.41
C GLN A 90 6.23 -7.55 24.14
N GLU A 91 5.48 -6.47 23.94
CA GLU A 91 4.49 -6.34 22.85
C GLU A 91 4.90 -5.29 21.80
N SER A 92 5.91 -4.46 22.09
CA SER A 92 6.27 -3.29 21.28
C SER A 92 6.51 -3.64 19.80
N THR A 93 7.27 -4.70 19.51
CA THR A 93 7.56 -5.13 18.14
C THR A 93 6.26 -5.47 17.40
N GLU A 94 5.42 -6.31 17.98
CA GLU A 94 4.17 -6.75 17.36
C GLU A 94 3.21 -5.57 17.11
N LEU A 95 3.06 -4.67 18.10
CA LEU A 95 2.21 -3.49 17.98
C LEU A 95 2.68 -2.55 16.86
N LEU A 96 4.00 -2.34 16.75
CA LEU A 96 4.59 -1.47 15.74
C LEU A 96 4.52 -2.09 14.34
N GLU A 97 4.78 -3.40 14.21
CA GLU A 97 4.66 -4.13 12.95
C GLU A 97 3.21 -4.15 12.47
N ARG A 98 2.26 -4.46 13.36
CA ARG A 98 0.82 -4.44 13.04
C ARG A 98 0.36 -3.06 12.60
N THR A 99 0.78 -2.02 13.31
CA THR A 99 0.44 -0.63 12.98
C THR A 99 1.07 -0.20 11.66
N TRP A 100 2.31 -0.57 11.39
CA TRP A 100 2.96 -0.29 10.11
C TRP A 100 2.26 -1.00 8.95
N ASN A 101 1.88 -2.26 9.14
CA ASN A 101 1.16 -3.08 8.17
C ASN A 101 -0.30 -2.67 7.97
N SER A 102 -0.84 -1.73 8.76
CA SER A 102 -2.18 -1.18 8.55
C SER A 102 -2.33 -0.44 7.22
N LEU A 103 -1.22 -0.17 6.53
CA LEU A 103 -1.23 0.33 5.15
C LEU A 103 -1.90 -0.66 4.18
N ILE A 104 -1.86 -1.95 4.49
CA ILE A 104 -2.34 -3.03 3.62
C ILE A 104 -3.71 -3.48 4.11
N ILE A 105 -4.72 -3.29 3.27
CA ILE A 105 -6.07 -3.76 3.56
C ILE A 105 -6.41 -4.88 2.58
N TRP A 106 -6.79 -6.02 3.12
CA TRP A 106 -7.24 -7.17 2.35
C TRP A 106 -8.76 -7.26 2.39
N ASP A 107 -9.39 -7.15 1.23
CA ASP A 107 -10.84 -7.24 1.06
C ASP A 107 -11.22 -8.30 0.02
N ILE A 108 -12.52 -8.44 -0.22
CA ILE A 108 -13.05 -9.42 -1.19
C ILE A 108 -12.51 -9.17 -2.60
N GLU A 109 -12.27 -7.91 -2.95
CA GLU A 109 -11.72 -7.55 -4.26
C GLU A 109 -10.27 -7.95 -4.38
N SER A 110 -9.48 -7.77 -3.32
CA SER A 110 -8.10 -8.26 -3.23
C SER A 110 -8.02 -9.78 -3.48
N THR A 111 -8.96 -10.52 -2.90
CA THR A 111 -9.07 -11.98 -3.10
C THR A 111 -9.41 -12.34 -4.55
N LYS A 112 -10.37 -11.65 -5.17
CA LYS A 112 -10.72 -11.84 -6.58
C LYS A 112 -9.54 -11.53 -7.51
N ARG A 113 -8.81 -10.45 -7.25
CA ARG A 113 -7.61 -10.05 -8.01
C ARG A 113 -6.53 -11.12 -7.93
N LEU A 114 -6.27 -11.67 -6.74
CA LEU A 114 -5.34 -12.80 -6.58
C LEU A 114 -5.83 -14.05 -7.34
N GLY A 115 -7.10 -14.42 -7.20
CA GLY A 115 -7.71 -15.55 -7.92
C GLY A 115 -7.57 -15.42 -9.44
N ASN A 116 -7.87 -14.24 -9.99
CA ASN A 116 -7.69 -13.95 -11.42
C ASN A 116 -6.27 -14.22 -11.92
N LEU A 117 -5.27 -13.85 -11.13
CA LEU A 117 -3.87 -14.06 -11.46
C LEU A 117 -3.50 -15.54 -11.43
N ILE A 118 -4.02 -16.28 -10.44
CA ILE A 118 -3.83 -17.73 -10.33
C ILE A 118 -4.47 -18.44 -11.53
N ASP A 119 -5.71 -18.10 -11.87
CA ASP A 119 -6.48 -18.73 -12.95
C ASP A 119 -5.85 -18.54 -14.33
N LYS A 120 -5.07 -17.47 -14.53
CA LYS A 120 -4.32 -17.25 -15.78
C LYS A 120 -3.30 -18.36 -16.04
N ASN A 121 -2.69 -18.93 -14.99
CA ASN A 121 -1.64 -19.92 -15.09
C ASN A 121 -0.51 -19.53 -16.07
N LYS A 122 -0.08 -18.26 -15.99
CA LYS A 122 1.01 -17.68 -16.79
C LYS A 122 2.10 -17.12 -15.89
N PRO A 123 3.32 -16.88 -16.41
CA PRO A 123 4.37 -16.22 -15.64
C PRO A 123 3.95 -14.81 -15.19
N ILE A 124 4.00 -14.57 -13.88
CA ILE A 124 3.64 -13.31 -13.24
C ILE A 124 4.81 -12.81 -12.40
N TYR A 125 5.27 -11.61 -12.70
CA TYR A 125 6.34 -10.91 -12.02
C TYR A 125 5.75 -9.73 -11.24
N PHE A 126 5.74 -9.83 -9.92
CA PHE A 126 5.35 -8.76 -9.04
C PHE A 126 6.47 -7.74 -8.89
N ILE A 127 6.26 -6.51 -9.33
CA ILE A 127 7.14 -5.38 -9.01
C ILE A 127 6.60 -4.65 -7.80
N SER A 128 7.47 -4.21 -6.89
CA SER A 128 7.01 -3.47 -5.71
C SER A 128 8.03 -2.49 -5.18
N ASN A 129 7.61 -1.25 -4.96
CA ASN A 129 8.36 -0.27 -4.17
C ASN A 129 7.85 -0.25 -2.74
N THR A 130 8.33 -1.21 -1.95
CA THR A 130 7.84 -1.47 -0.60
C THR A 130 8.98 -1.96 0.29
N ASN A 131 8.65 -2.43 1.49
CA ASN A 131 9.60 -2.94 2.48
C ASN A 131 9.29 -4.42 2.83
N PRO A 132 10.25 -5.12 3.48
CA PRO A 132 10.06 -6.52 3.88
C PRO A 132 8.80 -6.81 4.71
N LEU A 133 8.48 -6.00 5.72
CA LEU A 133 7.28 -6.23 6.57
C LEU A 133 5.99 -6.23 5.75
N ASN A 134 5.86 -5.27 4.83
CA ASN A 134 4.70 -5.19 3.95
C ASN A 134 4.62 -6.39 2.99
N ILE A 135 5.75 -6.87 2.48
CA ILE A 135 5.79 -8.07 1.63
C ILE A 135 5.36 -9.29 2.42
N GLU A 136 5.92 -9.51 3.60
CA GLU A 136 5.58 -10.64 4.48
C GLU A 136 4.09 -10.65 4.80
N ARG A 137 3.51 -9.48 5.09
CA ARG A 137 2.06 -9.35 5.32
C ARG A 137 1.24 -9.74 4.10
N ILE A 138 1.62 -9.29 2.90
CA ILE A 138 0.90 -9.61 1.66
C ILE A 138 1.00 -11.11 1.34
N ILE A 139 2.19 -11.71 1.50
CA ILE A 139 2.38 -13.16 1.31
C ILE A 139 1.58 -13.96 2.35
N GLY A 140 1.48 -13.47 3.59
CA GLY A 140 0.59 -14.04 4.60
C GLY A 140 -0.87 -14.08 4.13
N PHE A 141 -1.35 -13.00 3.51
CA PHE A 141 -2.68 -12.99 2.89
C PHE A 141 -2.79 -13.96 1.71
N PHE A 142 -1.76 -14.08 0.86
CA PHE A 142 -1.79 -15.02 -0.24
C PHE A 142 -1.94 -16.46 0.24
N ASN A 143 -1.22 -16.86 1.30
CA ASN A 143 -1.35 -18.16 1.95
C ASN A 143 -2.73 -18.35 2.62
N GLN A 144 -3.29 -17.29 3.19
CA GLN A 144 -4.60 -17.36 3.85
C GLN A 144 -5.77 -17.51 2.85
N TYR A 145 -5.66 -16.90 1.67
CA TYR A 145 -6.76 -16.76 0.71
C TYR A 145 -6.54 -17.54 -0.59
N SER A 146 -5.58 -18.46 -0.64
CA SER A 146 -5.40 -19.37 -1.76
C SER A 146 -4.85 -20.73 -1.31
N ASN A 147 -5.02 -21.75 -2.15
CA ASN A 147 -4.49 -23.10 -1.89
C ASN A 147 -3.06 -23.30 -2.41
N ILE A 148 -2.39 -22.22 -2.81
CA ILE A 148 -1.01 -22.25 -3.28
C ILE A 148 -0.09 -22.04 -2.07
N ALA A 149 1.00 -22.80 -2.00
CA ALA A 149 2.06 -22.56 -1.03
C ALA A 149 2.91 -21.37 -1.51
N TRP A 150 2.78 -20.22 -0.84
CA TRP A 150 3.57 -19.03 -1.10
C TRP A 150 4.70 -18.91 -0.09
N GLU A 151 5.93 -18.86 -0.58
CA GLU A 151 7.12 -18.83 0.26
C GLU A 151 8.04 -17.69 -0.13
N LEU A 152 8.51 -16.93 0.86
CA LEU A 152 9.59 -15.97 0.67
C LEU A 152 10.91 -16.69 0.94
N PRO A 153 11.85 -16.73 -0.03
CA PRO A 153 13.13 -17.36 0.22
C PRO A 153 13.90 -16.63 1.33
N LYS A 154 14.39 -17.39 2.30
CA LYS A 154 15.18 -16.88 3.43
C LYS A 154 16.57 -16.54 2.89
N GLU A 155 16.92 -15.25 2.92
CA GLU A 155 18.21 -14.68 2.50
C GLU A 155 18.43 -14.58 0.98
N GLN A 156 18.49 -13.34 0.48
CA GLN A 156 18.91 -13.07 -0.90
C GLN A 156 19.77 -11.81 -0.97
N THR A 157 20.95 -11.98 -1.52
CA THR A 157 21.95 -10.92 -1.74
C THR A 157 21.98 -10.45 -3.19
N GLU A 158 21.41 -11.23 -4.10
CA GLU A 158 21.43 -10.98 -5.54
C GLU A 158 20.15 -10.30 -6.03
N ALA A 159 20.31 -9.28 -6.87
CA ALA A 159 19.21 -8.58 -7.52
C ALA A 159 18.61 -9.41 -8.67
N LYS A 160 17.81 -10.43 -8.32
CA LYS A 160 17.09 -11.28 -9.28
C LYS A 160 15.62 -11.48 -8.86
N PRO A 161 14.71 -11.84 -9.78
CA PRO A 161 13.34 -12.18 -9.41
C PRO A 161 13.29 -13.38 -8.44
N LEU A 162 12.57 -13.23 -7.32
CA LEU A 162 12.40 -14.28 -6.31
C LEU A 162 11.23 -15.16 -6.73
N LYS A 163 11.44 -16.46 -6.97
CA LYS A 163 10.31 -17.37 -7.15
C LYS A 163 9.61 -17.53 -5.80
N ILE A 164 8.35 -17.13 -5.72
CA ILE A 164 7.53 -17.20 -4.49
C ILE A 164 6.43 -18.26 -4.55
N ALA A 165 6.08 -18.70 -5.75
CA ALA A 165 5.21 -19.86 -6.01
C ALA A 165 5.44 -20.34 -7.45
N ASN A 166 4.73 -21.38 -7.89
CA ASN A 166 4.80 -21.80 -9.29
C ASN A 166 4.28 -20.70 -10.22
N ASN A 167 5.04 -20.32 -11.25
CA ASN A 167 4.76 -19.19 -12.15
C ASN A 167 4.73 -17.79 -11.52
N PHE A 168 4.99 -17.64 -10.23
CA PHE A 168 4.98 -16.33 -9.55
C PHE A 168 6.37 -15.94 -9.07
N PHE A 169 6.77 -14.72 -9.43
CA PHE A 169 8.04 -14.13 -9.10
C PHE A 169 7.85 -12.78 -8.43
N LEU A 170 8.70 -12.42 -7.47
CA LEU A 170 8.70 -11.14 -6.78
C LEU A 170 9.98 -10.37 -7.07
N CYS A 171 9.85 -9.09 -7.40
CA CYS A 171 10.92 -8.16 -7.68
C CYS A 171 10.75 -6.96 -6.74
N PRO A 172 11.29 -7.01 -5.51
CA PRO A 172 11.09 -5.94 -4.54
C PRO A 172 12.20 -4.87 -4.63
N SER A 173 11.83 -3.60 -4.49
CA SER A 173 12.75 -2.45 -4.53
C SER A 173 13.93 -2.57 -3.59
N TYR A 174 13.76 -3.17 -2.41
CA TYR A 174 14.81 -3.29 -1.41
C TYR A 174 15.92 -4.27 -1.82
N LEU A 175 15.62 -5.25 -2.68
CA LEU A 175 16.62 -6.19 -3.19
C LEU A 175 17.41 -5.59 -4.35
N PHE A 176 16.71 -4.90 -5.24
CA PHE A 176 17.31 -4.24 -6.41
C PHE A 176 17.92 -2.87 -6.05
N LYS A 177 17.62 -2.33 -4.87
CA LYS A 177 18.01 -0.99 -4.38
C LYS A 177 17.54 0.13 -5.32
N GLU A 178 16.43 -0.09 -5.98
CA GLU A 178 15.88 0.73 -7.05
C GLU A 178 14.39 1.02 -6.83
N GLY A 179 13.95 2.21 -7.25
CA GLY A 179 12.52 2.49 -7.33
C GLY A 179 11.86 1.75 -8.50
N THR A 180 10.52 1.65 -8.48
CA THR A 180 9.74 0.91 -9.48
C THR A 180 10.11 1.22 -10.94
N PRO A 181 10.33 2.48 -11.37
CA PRO A 181 10.67 2.77 -12.76
C PRO A 181 11.99 2.13 -13.23
N SER A 182 13.02 2.14 -12.39
CA SER A 182 14.30 1.50 -12.71
C SER A 182 14.14 -0.03 -12.70
N LEU A 183 13.37 -0.55 -11.73
CA LEU A 183 13.06 -1.96 -11.63
C LEU A 183 12.35 -2.50 -12.89
N ILE A 184 11.44 -1.74 -13.50
CA ILE A 184 10.78 -2.12 -14.77
C ILE A 184 11.82 -2.27 -15.89
N SER A 185 12.77 -1.34 -16.01
CA SER A 185 13.86 -1.43 -16.98
C SER A 185 14.75 -2.64 -16.73
N THR A 186 15.16 -2.85 -15.48
CA THR A 186 16.02 -3.96 -15.06
C THR A 186 15.35 -5.31 -15.34
N LEU A 187 14.07 -5.45 -14.98
CA LEU A 187 13.30 -6.66 -15.24
C LEU A 187 13.11 -6.90 -16.74
N LYS A 188 12.77 -5.87 -17.52
CA LYS A 188 12.68 -5.97 -18.99
C LYS A 188 13.96 -6.54 -19.57
N ASN A 189 15.11 -5.94 -19.26
CA ASN A 189 16.39 -6.37 -19.81
C ASN A 189 16.73 -7.82 -19.41
N SER A 190 16.43 -8.20 -18.16
CA SER A 190 16.61 -9.57 -17.68
C SER A 190 15.74 -10.57 -18.44
N LEU A 191 14.47 -10.25 -18.70
CA LEU A 191 13.55 -11.11 -19.45
C LEU A 191 13.97 -11.24 -20.92
N LEU A 192 14.37 -10.16 -21.58
CA LEU A 192 14.87 -10.19 -22.95
C LEU A 192 16.16 -11.03 -23.06
N ALA A 193 17.08 -10.91 -22.10
CA ALA A 193 18.29 -11.72 -22.04
C ALA A 193 18.01 -13.22 -21.86
N GLN A 194 16.86 -13.58 -21.29
CA GLN A 194 16.37 -14.96 -21.18
C GLN A 194 15.61 -15.44 -22.45
N GLY A 195 15.66 -14.66 -23.53
CA GLY A 195 15.02 -14.99 -24.81
C GLY A 195 13.52 -14.71 -24.84
N LYS A 196 12.98 -13.91 -23.90
CA LYS A 196 11.57 -13.50 -23.96
C LYS A 196 11.38 -12.37 -24.96
N ASN A 197 10.25 -12.38 -25.66
CA ASN A 197 9.90 -11.36 -26.63
C ASN A 197 9.25 -10.14 -25.97
N LEU A 198 9.62 -8.93 -26.41
CA LEU A 198 9.05 -7.69 -25.85
C LEU A 198 7.52 -7.62 -26.01
N GLU A 199 7.00 -8.15 -27.12
CA GLU A 199 5.58 -8.12 -27.46
C GLU A 199 4.69 -8.97 -26.53
N THR A 200 5.30 -9.88 -25.76
CA THR A 200 4.60 -10.75 -24.81
C THR A 200 4.52 -10.13 -23.42
N LEU A 201 5.30 -9.08 -23.15
CA LEU A 201 5.32 -8.41 -21.86
C LEU A 201 4.12 -7.46 -21.74
N LEU A 202 3.33 -7.63 -20.67
CA LEU A 202 2.26 -6.72 -20.28
C LEU A 202 2.48 -6.20 -18.86
N LEU A 203 2.66 -4.89 -18.73
CA LEU A 203 2.74 -4.22 -17.44
C LEU A 203 1.37 -3.76 -16.94
N VAL A 204 1.03 -4.09 -15.71
CA VAL A 204 -0.21 -3.67 -15.04
C VAL A 204 0.15 -2.90 -13.78
N SER A 205 -0.29 -1.65 -13.69
CA SER A 205 -0.06 -0.80 -12.51
C SER A 205 -1.21 0.18 -12.33
N GLN A 206 -1.44 0.56 -11.08
CA GLN A 206 -2.32 1.66 -10.68
C GLN A 206 -1.57 3.01 -10.67
N PHE A 207 -0.24 3.02 -10.79
CA PHE A 207 0.57 4.24 -10.75
C PHE A 207 0.95 4.72 -12.15
N GLN A 208 0.58 5.97 -12.47
CA GLN A 208 0.86 6.59 -13.77
C GLN A 208 2.35 6.64 -14.11
N ARG A 209 3.24 6.74 -13.11
CA ARG A 209 4.69 6.73 -13.33
C ARG A 209 5.17 5.40 -13.90
N ASP A 210 4.62 4.29 -13.43
CA ASP A 210 4.99 2.95 -13.92
C ASP A 210 4.48 2.76 -15.36
N LEU A 211 3.24 3.20 -15.64
CA LEU A 211 2.65 3.14 -16.98
C LEU A 211 3.42 4.02 -17.98
N GLY A 212 3.79 5.23 -17.57
CA GLY A 212 4.64 6.13 -18.36
C GLY A 212 5.99 5.49 -18.67
N LYS A 213 6.60 4.79 -17.70
CA LYS A 213 7.86 4.07 -17.92
C LYS A 213 7.68 2.88 -18.86
N ALA A 214 6.60 2.12 -18.73
CA ALA A 214 6.29 1.02 -19.66
C ALA A 214 6.15 1.54 -21.10
N LYS A 215 5.45 2.66 -21.29
CA LYS A 215 5.30 3.34 -22.58
C LYS A 215 6.67 3.75 -23.16
N GLU A 216 7.52 4.39 -22.36
CA GLU A 216 8.88 4.78 -22.75
C GLU A 216 9.71 3.57 -23.23
N LEU A 217 9.52 2.42 -22.57
CA LEU A 217 10.25 1.19 -22.86
C LEU A 217 9.63 0.32 -23.96
N GLY A 218 8.49 0.72 -24.54
CA GLY A 218 7.77 -0.06 -25.54
C GLY A 218 7.10 -1.33 -25.01
N ILE A 219 6.87 -1.43 -23.69
CA ILE A 219 6.15 -2.55 -23.07
C ILE A 219 4.65 -2.28 -23.18
N LYS A 220 3.84 -3.28 -23.55
CA LYS A 220 2.37 -3.14 -23.50
C LYS A 220 1.95 -2.86 -22.06
N TRP A 221 0.98 -1.99 -21.85
CA TRP A 221 0.57 -1.62 -20.50
C TRP A 221 -0.93 -1.43 -20.35
N GLN A 222 -1.42 -1.61 -19.14
CA GLN A 222 -2.82 -1.41 -18.77
C GLN A 222 -2.92 -0.91 -17.33
N SER A 223 -3.97 -0.12 -17.02
CA SER A 223 -4.29 0.20 -15.63
C SER A 223 -4.73 -1.05 -14.88
N ALA A 224 -4.47 -1.10 -13.57
CA ALA A 224 -4.93 -2.19 -12.71
C ALA A 224 -6.45 -2.39 -12.80
N ASP A 225 -7.23 -1.30 -12.76
CA ASP A 225 -8.68 -1.39 -12.81
C ASP A 225 -9.17 -1.97 -14.13
N SER A 226 -8.64 -1.53 -15.27
CA SER A 226 -9.03 -2.11 -16.56
C SER A 226 -8.59 -3.57 -16.70
N PHE A 227 -7.45 -3.95 -16.12
CA PHE A 227 -6.97 -5.33 -16.17
C PHE A 227 -7.85 -6.28 -15.34
N PHE A 228 -8.21 -5.89 -14.13
CA PHE A 228 -8.97 -6.74 -13.20
C PHE A 228 -10.50 -6.67 -13.42
N ASN A 229 -11.06 -5.54 -13.88
CA ASN A 229 -12.50 -5.41 -14.11
C ASN A 229 -12.97 -6.12 -15.39
N ASN A 230 -12.08 -6.41 -16.34
CA ASN A 230 -12.41 -7.10 -17.59
C ASN A 230 -12.50 -8.63 -17.44
N PHE A 231 -12.46 -9.15 -16.22
CA PHE A 231 -12.53 -10.59 -15.98
C PHE A 231 -13.95 -11.03 -15.60
N VAL A 232 -14.51 -11.91 -16.42
CA VAL A 232 -15.68 -12.72 -16.04
C VAL A 232 -15.11 -14.03 -15.47
N PRO A 233 -15.28 -14.33 -14.17
CA PRO A 233 -14.81 -15.58 -13.61
C PRO A 233 -15.45 -16.76 -14.32
N ASN A 234 -14.66 -17.75 -14.75
CA ASN A 234 -15.20 -19.08 -14.95
C ASN A 234 -15.64 -19.59 -13.58
N GLN A 235 -16.91 -19.98 -13.48
CA GLN A 235 -17.54 -20.43 -12.24
C GLN A 235 -16.75 -21.56 -11.58
N GLN A 236 -16.80 -21.57 -10.25
CA GLN A 236 -16.27 -22.57 -9.30
C GLN A 236 -14.85 -22.36 -8.76
N LEU A 237 -14.61 -21.22 -8.10
CA LEU A 237 -13.95 -21.31 -6.80
C LEU A 237 -15.06 -21.54 -5.78
N SER A 238 -15.29 -22.80 -5.42
CA SER A 238 -16.08 -23.15 -4.24
C SER A 238 -15.28 -22.72 -3.01
N PHE A 239 -15.41 -21.45 -2.64
CA PHE A 239 -14.90 -20.95 -1.38
C PHE A 239 -15.80 -21.48 -0.27
N GLN A 240 -15.40 -22.57 0.35
CA GLN A 240 -15.92 -22.89 1.67
C GLN A 240 -15.27 -21.89 2.64
N PRO A 241 -16.04 -21.03 3.33
CA PRO A 241 -15.50 -20.42 4.54
C PRO A 241 -15.13 -21.58 5.47
N LEU A 242 -13.84 -21.72 5.79
CA LEU A 242 -13.42 -22.60 6.87
C LEU A 242 -14.14 -22.16 8.14
N ASN A 243 -15.19 -22.91 8.47
CA ASN A 243 -15.94 -22.97 9.71
C ASN A 243 -15.96 -21.68 10.57
N GLY A 244 -17.09 -20.97 10.53
CA GLY A 244 -17.87 -20.69 11.74
C GLY A 244 -17.21 -19.88 12.87
N GLN A 245 -16.03 -19.31 12.69
CA GLN A 245 -15.59 -18.19 13.51
C GLN A 245 -16.05 -16.93 12.80
N THR A 246 -17.26 -16.48 13.16
CA THR A 246 -17.45 -15.03 13.28
C THR A 246 -16.19 -14.50 13.95
N MET A 247 -15.39 -13.71 13.22
CA MET A 247 -14.44 -12.84 13.89
C MET A 247 -15.29 -11.94 14.79
N THR A 248 -15.51 -12.37 16.02
CA THR A 248 -15.49 -11.44 17.13
C THR A 248 -14.19 -10.70 16.91
N THR A 249 -14.30 -9.44 16.51
CA THR A 249 -13.30 -8.44 16.83
C THR A 249 -12.79 -8.81 18.21
N SER A 250 -11.50 -9.12 18.36
CA SER A 250 -10.90 -9.18 19.70
C SER A 250 -10.92 -7.76 20.22
N THR A 251 -12.12 -7.37 20.65
CA THR A 251 -12.44 -6.24 21.48
C THR A 251 -11.88 -6.65 22.83
N ILE A 252 -10.59 -6.38 23.00
CA ILE A 252 -10.18 -5.86 24.30
C ILE A 252 -11.12 -4.66 24.53
N PRO A 253 -11.81 -4.55 25.68
CA PRO A 253 -12.85 -3.56 25.87
C PRO A 253 -12.26 -2.17 25.67
N VAL A 254 -12.54 -1.56 24.53
CA VAL A 254 -12.42 -0.11 24.39
C VAL A 254 -13.60 0.44 25.19
N PRO A 255 -13.38 1.28 26.22
CA PRO A 255 -14.48 1.87 26.96
C PRO A 255 -15.46 2.53 25.98
N LEU A 256 -16.76 2.32 26.22
CA LEU A 256 -17.94 2.69 25.44
C LEU A 256 -18.06 4.18 25.00
N LEU A 257 -17.03 5.01 25.18
CA LEU A 257 -17.02 6.44 24.86
C LEU A 257 -16.80 6.76 23.36
N LEU A 258 -16.25 5.83 22.56
CA LEU A 258 -15.83 6.14 21.18
C LEU A 258 -16.91 6.02 20.10
N ASN A 259 -18.02 5.32 20.35
CA ASN A 259 -19.09 5.21 19.33
C ASN A 259 -19.95 6.48 19.20
N ASN A 260 -19.94 7.38 20.18
CA ASN A 260 -20.75 8.60 20.15
C ASN A 260 -20.06 9.82 19.54
N LEU A 261 -18.75 9.76 19.24
CA LEU A 261 -17.99 10.91 18.72
C LEU A 261 -17.76 10.85 17.19
N ALA A 262 -17.91 9.69 16.57
CA ALA A 262 -17.78 9.53 15.11
C ALA A 262 -18.97 10.12 14.31
N MET A 263 -20.10 10.41 14.97
CA MET A 263 -21.27 11.03 14.32
C MET A 263 -21.31 12.56 14.40
N ASN A 264 -20.53 13.21 15.28
CA ASN A 264 -20.64 14.66 15.49
C ASN A 264 -19.50 15.50 14.85
N SER A 265 -18.52 14.88 14.19
CA SER A 265 -17.43 15.61 13.52
C SER A 265 -17.63 15.83 12.01
N ARG A 266 -18.76 15.39 11.45
CA ARG A 266 -19.04 15.47 9.99
C ARG A 266 -19.78 16.73 9.51
N GLN A 267 -20.09 17.70 10.36
CA GLN A 267 -20.97 18.82 9.95
C GLN A 267 -20.41 20.24 9.96
N ASN A 268 -19.20 20.51 10.45
CA ASN A 268 -18.69 21.90 10.43
C ASN A 268 -17.23 21.91 9.99
N PHE A 269 -16.92 21.94 8.69
CA PHE A 269 -15.66 22.49 8.18
C PHE A 269 -15.58 22.62 6.64
N PHE A 270 -16.65 23.02 5.94
CA PHE A 270 -16.54 23.60 4.59
C PHE A 270 -17.73 24.53 4.32
N GLY A 271 -17.52 25.82 4.56
CA GLY A 271 -18.45 26.88 4.19
C GLY A 271 -17.65 28.13 3.84
N VAL A 272 -17.18 28.20 2.58
CA VAL A 272 -16.92 29.47 1.89
C VAL A 272 -17.27 29.22 0.42
N GLU A 273 -18.46 29.68 0.05
CA GLU A 273 -18.94 29.81 -1.32
C GLU A 273 -18.08 30.79 -2.11
N ASN A 274 -17.69 30.37 -3.32
CA ASN A 274 -17.30 31.26 -4.39
C ASN A 274 -18.57 31.62 -5.17
N GLU A 275 -19.07 32.84 -5.06
CA GLU A 275 -19.87 33.48 -6.11
C GLU A 275 -19.38 34.91 -6.33
N ARG A 276 -18.78 35.12 -7.50
CA ARG A 276 -18.73 36.41 -8.19
C ARG A 276 -19.78 36.33 -9.29
N GLU A 277 -20.77 37.23 -9.30
CA GLU A 277 -21.02 38.16 -10.41
C GLU A 277 -22.24 39.06 -10.19
N SER A 278 -22.02 40.36 -10.49
CA SER A 278 -22.95 41.35 -11.04
C SER A 278 -24.05 41.96 -10.13
N ILE A 279 -24.00 43.29 -9.90
CA ILE A 279 -24.66 44.35 -10.71
C ILE A 279 -24.39 45.73 -10.05
N GLN A 280 -24.19 46.74 -10.91
CA GLN A 280 -23.95 48.16 -10.65
C GLN A 280 -25.15 48.88 -10.00
N ASN A 281 -24.92 49.95 -9.20
CA ASN A 281 -25.31 51.32 -9.58
C ASN A 281 -24.90 52.42 -8.57
N HIS A 282 -24.48 53.54 -9.17
CA HIS A 282 -24.40 54.95 -8.75
C HIS A 282 -24.67 55.38 -7.29
N SER A 283 -23.79 56.24 -6.74
CA SER A 283 -23.92 57.71 -6.80
C SER A 283 -23.13 58.42 -5.69
N GLU A 284 -22.24 59.34 -6.08
CA GLU A 284 -21.93 60.65 -5.46
C GLU A 284 -21.86 60.84 -3.91
N LYS A 285 -20.65 61.22 -3.44
CA LYS A 285 -20.30 62.50 -2.76
C LYS A 285 -19.23 62.34 -1.66
N THR A 286 -18.04 62.88 -1.92
CA THR A 286 -17.17 63.56 -0.95
C THR A 286 -17.84 64.84 -0.42
N PRO A 287 -17.31 65.59 0.58
CA PRO A 287 -16.15 65.37 1.47
C PRO A 287 -16.45 65.71 2.97
N LEU A 288 -15.47 65.54 3.87
CA LEU A 288 -14.94 66.63 4.73
C LEU A 288 -13.89 66.15 5.77
N LEU A 289 -12.92 67.05 5.98
CA LEU A 289 -11.75 67.02 6.85
C LEU A 289 -12.06 67.24 8.34
N ARG A 290 -11.00 67.00 9.15
CA ARG A 290 -10.67 67.49 10.51
C ARG A 290 -11.10 66.56 11.66
N GLN A 291 -10.26 66.23 12.64
CA GLN A 291 -8.96 66.73 13.10
C GLN A 291 -8.00 65.57 13.38
#